data_AF-A0A3C0N4Q6-F1
#
_entry.id   AF-A0A3C0N4Q6-F1
#
_cell.length_a   1.000
_cell.length_b   1.000
_cell.length_c   1.000
_cell.angle_alpha   90.00
_cell.angle_beta   90.00
_cell.angle_gamma   90.00
#
_symmetry.space_group_name_H-M   'P 1'
#
loop_
_entity.id
_entity.type
_entity.pdbx_description
1 polymer ?
#
loop_
_entity_poly.entity_id
_entity_poly.type
_entity_poly.pdbx_seq_one_letter_code
_entity_poly.pdbx_strand_id
1 'polypeptide(L)'
;NLLIGGELGASILTQYLRPIGTVLHFPEEQNYRKLMVNLRLVPDPQGNISFFHQFGKRNRWWLHQEPDPIADPLLLYAELMMIPDDRLKETAQRLYEKYIVYRRNRAEELRTYTSRLDIVF
;
A
#
# COMPACT_ATOMS: atom_id res chain seq x y z
N ASN A 1 4.78 -12.24 4.07
CA ASN A 1 5.13 -11.36 5.22
C ASN A 1 4.01 -10.37 5.44
N LEU A 2 3.61 -10.10 6.69
CA LEU A 2 2.62 -9.08 7.03
C LEU A 2 2.94 -7.74 6.36
N LEU A 3 1.94 -7.05 5.81
CA LEU A 3 2.07 -5.72 5.22
C LEU A 3 1.19 -4.69 5.95
N ILE A 4 1.69 -3.46 6.05
CA ILE A 4 0.96 -2.31 6.58
C ILE A 4 0.25 -1.59 5.42
N GLY A 5 -1.08 -1.59 5.48
CA GLY A 5 -2.01 -0.97 4.54
C GLY A 5 -2.73 0.25 5.14
N GLY A 6 -3.80 0.70 4.48
CA GLY A 6 -4.71 1.74 4.94
C GLY A 6 -4.05 3.07 5.30
N GLU A 7 -4.62 3.78 6.28
CA GLU A 7 -4.14 5.12 6.67
C GLU A 7 -2.71 5.11 7.18
N LEU A 8 -2.33 4.15 8.03
CA LEU A 8 -0.98 4.07 8.57
C LEU A 8 0.04 3.87 7.45
N GLY A 9 -0.18 2.93 6.53
CA GLY A 9 0.72 2.72 5.39
C GLY A 9 0.84 3.96 4.51
N ALA A 10 -0.28 4.64 4.24
CA ALA A 10 -0.29 5.88 3.48
C ALA A 10 0.42 7.03 4.21
N SER A 11 0.26 7.15 5.53
CA SER A 11 0.92 8.17 6.35
C SER A 11 2.43 8.02 6.35
N ILE A 12 2.95 6.79 6.37
CA ILE A 12 4.39 6.53 6.34
C ILE A 12 5.00 7.01 5.01
N LEU A 13 4.33 6.76 3.88
CA LEU A 13 4.83 7.16 2.55
C LEU A 13 4.65 8.66 2.24
N THR A 14 3.53 9.23 2.70
CA THR A 14 3.18 10.63 2.40
C THR A 14 3.72 11.62 3.42
N GLN A 15 3.94 11.18 4.66
CA GLN A 15 4.24 12.03 5.83
C GLN A 15 3.24 13.18 6.01
N TYR A 16 1.99 12.97 5.58
CA TYR A 16 0.95 14.00 5.55
C TYR A 16 -0.16 13.71 6.56
N LEU A 17 -0.65 12.47 6.55
CA LEU A 17 -1.81 12.05 7.31
C LEU A 17 -1.44 11.71 8.76
N ARG A 18 -2.21 12.20 9.74
CA ARG A 18 -2.24 11.58 11.07
C ARG A 18 -3.22 10.40 11.02
N PRO A 19 -2.76 9.14 11.06
CA PRO A 19 -3.64 7.99 10.88
C PRO A 19 -4.49 7.75 12.13
N ILE A 20 -5.74 7.36 11.93
CA ILE A 20 -6.62 6.90 13.02
C ILE A 20 -6.83 5.39 13.02
N GLY A 21 -6.42 4.69 11.96
CA GLY A 21 -6.51 3.24 11.84
C GLY A 21 -5.49 2.65 10.85
N THR A 22 -5.55 1.34 10.67
CA THR A 22 -4.69 0.63 9.72
C THR A 22 -5.35 -0.65 9.19
N VAL A 23 -4.85 -1.10 8.05
CA VAL A 23 -5.11 -2.43 7.51
C VAL A 23 -3.84 -3.26 7.64
N LEU A 24 -3.94 -4.47 8.15
CA LEU A 24 -2.84 -5.42 8.21
C LEU A 24 -3.11 -6.55 7.21
N HIS A 25 -2.33 -6.58 6.12
CA HIS A 25 -2.45 -7.64 5.13
C HIS A 25 -1.55 -8.81 5.47
N PHE A 26 -2.12 -9.99 5.64
CA PHE A 26 -1.37 -11.21 5.93
C PHE A 26 -1.51 -12.25 4.81
N PRO A 27 -0.49 -13.08 4.56
CA PRO A 27 -0.58 -14.15 3.57
C PRO A 27 -1.72 -15.14 3.90
N GLU A 28 -2.30 -15.77 2.89
CA GLU A 28 -3.45 -16.67 3.02
C GLU A 28 -3.13 -17.89 3.91
N GLU A 29 -1.90 -18.41 3.81
CA GLU A 29 -1.41 -19.53 4.61
C GLU A 29 -1.16 -19.18 6.09
N GLN A 30 -1.17 -17.89 6.46
CA GLN A 30 -0.92 -17.46 7.84
C GLN A 30 -2.21 -17.38 8.66
N ASN A 31 -2.13 -17.87 9.90
CA ASN A 31 -3.22 -17.76 10.86
C ASN A 31 -3.24 -16.37 11.51
N TYR A 32 -4.21 -15.53 11.13
CA TYR A 32 -4.39 -14.18 11.68
C TYR A 32 -4.50 -14.14 13.20
N ARG A 33 -5.03 -15.19 13.85
CA ARG A 33 -5.13 -15.25 15.33
C ARG A 33 -3.75 -15.28 15.99
N LYS A 34 -2.78 -15.98 15.40
CA LYS A 34 -1.39 -15.97 15.89
C LYS A 34 -0.77 -14.59 15.77
N LEU A 35 -1.06 -13.88 14.67
CA LEU A 35 -0.62 -12.49 14.49
C LEU A 35 -1.23 -11.57 15.54
N MET A 36 -2.54 -11.67 15.79
CA MET A 36 -3.21 -10.87 16.83
C MET A 36 -2.60 -11.09 18.22
N VAL A 37 -2.31 -12.34 18.59
CA VAL A 37 -1.65 -12.67 19.87
C VAL A 37 -0.26 -12.05 19.96
N ASN A 38 0.56 -12.18 18.91
CA ASN A 38 1.91 -11.62 18.88
C ASN A 38 1.91 -10.08 18.98
N LEU A 39 0.91 -9.44 18.36
CA LEU A 39 0.71 -7.99 18.41
C LEU A 39 -0.07 -7.52 19.65
N ARG A 40 -0.48 -8.46 20.53
CA ARG A 40 -1.28 -8.19 21.74
C ARG A 40 -2.59 -7.43 21.45
N LEU A 41 -3.20 -7.71 20.31
CA LEU A 41 -4.47 -7.09 19.92
C LEU A 41 -5.65 -7.78 20.59
N VAL A 42 -6.60 -6.97 21.03
CA VAL A 42 -7.90 -7.42 21.52
C VAL A 42 -8.94 -7.23 20.42
N PRO A 43 -9.75 -8.25 20.08
CA PRO A 43 -10.82 -8.08 19.10
C PRO A 43 -11.83 -7.03 19.57
N ASP A 44 -12.10 -6.05 18.71
CA ASP A 44 -13.13 -5.03 18.91
C ASP A 44 -13.85 -4.82 17.57
N PRO A 45 -15.18 -5.04 17.48
CA PRO A 45 -15.96 -4.76 16.28
C PRO A 45 -15.91 -3.29 15.83
N GLN A 46 -15.60 -2.36 16.73
CA GLN A 46 -15.41 -0.93 16.46
C GLN A 46 -13.92 -0.53 16.46
N GLY A 47 -13.02 -1.51 16.50
CA GLY A 47 -11.59 -1.29 16.51
C GLY A 47 -11.09 -0.65 15.21
N ASN A 48 -9.94 0.00 15.30
CA ASN A 48 -9.33 0.74 14.19
C ASN A 48 -8.27 -0.07 13.41
N ILE A 49 -8.19 -1.38 13.65
CA ILE A 49 -7.27 -2.30 12.95
C ILE A 49 -8.09 -3.34 12.22
N SER A 50 -7.99 -3.36 10.90
CA SER A 50 -8.59 -4.39 10.05
C SER A 50 -7.55 -5.40 9.59
N PHE A 51 -7.91 -6.68 9.52
CA PHE A 51 -7.05 -7.75 9.00
C PHE A 51 -7.60 -8.26 7.68
N PHE A 52 -6.81 -8.17 6.61
CA PHE A 52 -7.18 -8.70 5.30
C PHE A 52 -6.16 -9.72 4.81
N HIS A 53 -6.62 -10.69 4.02
CA HIS A 53 -5.70 -11.50 3.25
C HIS A 53 -4.99 -10.65 2.20
N GLN A 54 -3.75 -11.02 1.89
CA GLN A 54 -2.98 -10.35 0.85
C GLN A 54 -3.57 -10.55 -0.54
N PHE A 55 -3.63 -9.46 -1.28
CA PHE A 55 -3.95 -9.47 -2.71
C PHE A 55 -2.72 -9.89 -3.53
N GLY A 56 -2.53 -11.19 -3.70
CA GLY A 56 -1.44 -11.76 -4.48
C GLY A 56 -0.05 -11.57 -3.85
N LYS A 57 1.00 -11.78 -4.67
CA LYS A 57 2.41 -11.83 -4.20
C LYS A 57 3.22 -10.55 -4.48
N ARG A 58 2.65 -9.57 -5.19
CA ARG A 58 3.33 -8.35 -5.67
C ARG A 58 2.66 -7.07 -5.16
N ASN A 59 2.25 -7.10 -3.90
CA ASN A 59 1.50 -6.04 -3.22
C ASN A 59 2.33 -5.35 -2.12
N ARG A 60 3.63 -5.65 -2.01
CA ARG A 60 4.58 -4.92 -1.16
C ARG A 60 5.21 -3.78 -1.95
N TRP A 61 5.35 -2.62 -1.32
CA TRP A 61 6.09 -1.51 -1.91
C TRP A 61 7.59 -1.82 -1.98
N TRP A 62 8.11 -2.04 -3.19
CA TRP A 62 9.49 -2.50 -3.38
C TRP A 62 10.54 -1.39 -3.31
N LEU A 63 10.15 -0.13 -3.54
CA LEU A 63 11.05 1.03 -3.38
C LEU A 63 11.11 1.53 -1.94
N HIS A 64 10.30 0.98 -1.02
CA HIS A 64 10.48 1.21 0.41
C HIS A 64 11.72 0.48 0.88
N GLN A 65 12.80 1.22 1.14
CA GLN A 65 14.04 0.67 1.66
C GLN A 65 14.05 0.60 3.19
N GLU A 66 13.12 1.28 3.85
CA GLU A 66 12.91 1.27 5.29
C GLU A 66 12.36 -0.09 5.77
N PRO A 67 12.57 -0.45 7.05
CA PRO A 67 12.25 -1.78 7.57
C PRO A 67 10.75 -2.11 7.53
N ASP A 68 9.88 -1.09 7.51
CA ASP A 68 8.45 -1.31 7.55
C ASP A 68 7.93 -1.98 6.25
N PRO A 69 7.19 -3.09 6.37
CA PRO A 69 6.67 -3.80 5.21
C PRO A 69 5.40 -3.11 4.70
N ILE A 70 5.52 -2.00 3.97
CA ILE A 70 4.37 -1.22 3.49
C ILE A 70 3.73 -1.87 2.25
N ALA A 71 2.40 -1.83 2.17
CA ALA A 71 1.66 -2.22 0.98
C ALA A 71 1.97 -1.29 -0.22
N ASP A 72 1.78 -1.77 -1.45
CA ASP A 72 2.04 -0.99 -2.66
C ASP A 72 1.20 0.30 -2.68
N PRO A 73 1.74 1.45 -3.14
CA PRO A 73 0.99 2.70 -3.22
C PRO A 73 -0.31 2.61 -4.01
N LEU A 74 -0.41 1.69 -4.99
CA LEU A 74 -1.65 1.47 -5.73
C LEU A 74 -2.72 0.78 -4.87
N LEU A 75 -2.31 -0.17 -4.03
CA LEU A 75 -3.22 -0.82 -3.08
C LEU A 75 -3.67 0.19 -2.02
N LEU A 76 -2.74 0.92 -1.42
CA LEU A 76 -3.05 1.99 -0.45
C LEU A 76 -4.02 3.02 -1.02
N TYR A 77 -3.79 3.47 -2.26
CA TYR A 77 -4.70 4.38 -2.96
C TYR A 77 -6.11 3.80 -3.05
N ALA A 78 -6.25 2.54 -3.47
CA ALA A 78 -7.56 1.90 -3.59
C ALA A 78 -8.28 1.81 -2.24
N GLU A 79 -7.57 1.43 -1.18
CA GLU A 79 -8.14 1.32 0.17
C GLU A 79 -8.64 2.67 0.71
N LEU A 80 -7.87 3.74 0.54
CA LEU A 80 -8.28 5.08 0.98
C LEU A 80 -9.48 5.60 0.19
N MET A 81 -9.51 5.37 -1.12
CA MET A 81 -10.59 5.84 -1.99
C MET A 81 -11.94 5.14 -1.76
N MET A 82 -11.95 3.98 -1.08
CA MET A 82 -13.19 3.29 -0.71
C MET A 82 -13.92 3.95 0.46
N ILE A 83 -13.25 4.83 1.21
CA ILE A 83 -13.79 5.47 2.40
C ILE A 83 -14.18 6.92 2.05
N PRO A 84 -15.43 7.35 2.30
CA PRO A 84 -15.89 8.71 2.01
C PRO A 84 -15.39 9.72 3.06
N ASP A 85 -14.08 9.92 3.11
CA ASP A 85 -13.39 10.86 4.01
C ASP A 85 -12.45 11.75 3.18
N ASP A 86 -12.63 13.08 3.26
CA ASP A 86 -11.87 14.05 2.45
C ASP A 86 -10.37 14.05 2.75
N ARG A 87 -9.99 13.82 4.01
CA ARG A 87 -8.58 13.74 4.44
C ARG A 87 -7.93 12.48 3.83
N LEU A 88 -8.67 11.38 3.72
CA LEU A 88 -8.20 10.16 3.05
C LEU A 88 -8.12 10.33 1.54
N LYS A 89 -9.11 10.96 0.94
CA LYS A 89 -9.10 11.30 -0.49
C LYS A 89 -7.90 12.16 -0.86
N GLU A 90 -7.58 13.18 -0.08
CA GLU A 90 -6.39 14.01 -0.31
C GLU A 90 -5.10 13.20 -0.17
N THR A 91 -5.01 12.36 0.86
CA THR A 91 -3.84 11.48 1.07
C THR A 91 -3.67 10.49 -0.09
N ALA A 92 -4.77 9.94 -0.60
CA ALA A 92 -4.77 9.07 -1.77
C ALA A 92 -4.28 9.83 -3.01
N GLN A 93 -4.74 11.06 -3.23
CA GLN A 93 -4.27 11.89 -4.34
C GLN A 93 -2.75 12.12 -4.28
N ARG A 94 -2.20 12.37 -3.09
CA ARG A 94 -0.74 12.50 -2.88
C ARG A 94 0.01 11.21 -3.23
N LEU A 95 -0.52 10.03 -2.85
CA LEU A 95 0.03 8.74 -3.26
C LEU A 95 0.01 8.57 -4.79
N TYR A 96 -1.12 8.94 -5.41
CA TYR A 96 -1.30 8.83 -6.85
C TYR A 96 -0.26 9.65 -7.61
N GLU A 97 -0.11 10.92 -7.26
CA GLU A 97 0.85 11.83 -7.90
C GLU A 97 2.30 11.39 -7.66
N LYS A 98 2.65 11.11 -6.39
CA LYS A 98 4.04 10.82 -6.00
C LYS A 98 4.55 9.47 -6.51
N TYR A 99 3.69 8.45 -6.55
CA TYR A 99 4.13 7.07 -6.80
C TYR A 99 3.47 6.40 -7.99
N ILE A 100 2.19 6.67 -8.28
CA ILE A 100 1.46 5.94 -9.33
C ILE A 100 1.74 6.57 -10.70
N VAL A 101 1.55 7.89 -10.83
CA VAL A 101 1.86 8.64 -12.06
C VAL A 101 3.34 8.51 -12.41
N TYR A 102 4.22 8.70 -11.42
CA TYR A 102 5.66 8.53 -11.62
C TYR A 102 6.03 7.16 -12.19
N ARG A 103 5.47 6.07 -11.65
CA ARG A 103 5.70 4.71 -12.15
C ARG A 103 5.18 4.51 -13.57
N ARG A 104 3.98 5.01 -13.87
CA ARG A 104 3.39 4.95 -15.22
C ARG A 104 4.30 5.63 -16.24
N ASN A 105 4.71 6.87 -15.97
CA ASN A 105 5.52 7.65 -16.89
C ASN A 105 6.89 6.97 -17.15
N ARG A 106 7.55 6.43 -16.10
CA ARG A 106 8.80 5.66 -16.27
C ARG A 106 8.61 4.38 -17.10
N ALA A 107 7.49 3.70 -16.93
CA ALA A 107 7.18 2.50 -17.72
C ALA A 107 6.97 2.85 -19.20
N GLU A 108 6.31 3.99 -19.48
CA GLU A 108 6.14 4.51 -20.84
C GLU A 108 7.48 4.91 -21.47
N GLU A 109 8.33 5.65 -20.75
CA GLU A 109 9.68 6.03 -21.20
C GLU A 109 10.54 4.81 -21.56
N LEU A 110 10.56 3.79 -20.68
CA LEU A 110 11.30 2.55 -20.93
C LEU A 110 10.76 1.79 -22.14
N ARG A 111 9.43 1.74 -22.31
CA ARG A 111 8.81 1.11 -23.48
C ARG A 111 9.22 1.82 -24.78
N THR A 112 9.18 3.15 -24.80
CA THR A 112 9.64 3.94 -25.96
C THR A 112 11.11 3.71 -26.27
N TYR A 113 11.96 3.64 -25.24
CA TYR A 113 13.40 3.38 -25.43
C TYR A 113 13.65 1.99 -26.03
N THR A 114 13.04 0.93 -25.50
CA THR A 114 13.18 -0.43 -26.03
C THR A 114 12.68 -0.52 -27.48
N SER A 115 11.50 0.04 -27.78
CA SER A 115 10.99 0.06 -29.16
C SER A 115 11.89 0.81 -30.14
N ARG A 116 12.64 1.82 -29.70
CA ARG A 116 13.61 2.52 -30.54
C ARG A 116 14.87 1.70 -30.78
N LEU A 117 15.31 0.89 -29.81
CA LEU A 117 16.44 -0.03 -30.00
C LEU A 117 16.07 -1.19 -30.94
N ASP A 118 14.85 -1.73 -30.84
CA ASP A 118 14.36 -2.81 -31.70
C ASP A 118 14.23 -2.40 -33.19
N ILE A 119 14.16 -1.09 -33.49
CA ILE A 119 14.09 -0.54 -34.87
C ILE A 119 15.51 -0.26 -35.44
N VAL A 120 16.56 -0.30 -34.61
CA VAL A 120 17.94 0.04 -34.99
C VAL A 120 18.79 -1.21 -35.28
N PHE A 121 18.18 -2.40 -35.36
CA PHE A 121 18.82 -3.63 -35.80
C PHE A 121 18.41 -4.02 -37.23
#